data_AF-A0A955YX79-F1
#
_entry.id   AF-A0A955YX79-F1
#
_cell.length_a   1.000
_cell.length_b   1.000
_cell.length_c   1.000
_cell.angle_alpha   90.00
_cell.angle_beta   90.00
_cell.angle_gamma   90.00
#
_symmetry.space_group_name_H-M   'P 1'
#
loop_
_entity.id
_entity.type
_entity.pdbx_description
1 polymer ?
#
loop_
_entity_poly.entity_id
_entity_poly.type
_entity_poly.pdbx_seq_one_letter_code
_entity_poly.pdbx_strand_id
1 'polypeptide(L)'
;MTLFRLGLAVICIGAVGCTARERGPASQVVMDGGAGNTLDASGGGASCGDGTCAFDKGEGCQVCAMDCADEPTCMGDPQCGDGLCETDRGEGCDSCAADCSKLPICAPGVCGDGKVASDEDCDDGDLDSFDGCSSKCVTEDYYQCEGEPSVCGRPAALAGDFIITEIMADPAAVDDSKGEWVEIRNASPDTLTLHGLAVSNDKFQSFTITSTVLVPPGGYAILANNDDSATNGGVTVDYGYAGLVLNDEGTLTLTQGGTITIDVVKYGVGAASAAEGHSLALDPAKQDHEQNDLWRSWCQATGAGTPGAANPACPPPPPGWSGSESPGVIIPDDDLTGVTRTLVATKAGCVVLSVDVDVDITHTYIGDLTITLSSPKGTKAILHNGTGGTADDIVGNYPYTLASAEPLSIFKGEDPNGTWSLTLVDDFSVYEGTLQSWSLNILCEP
;
A
#
# COMPACT_ATOMS: atom_id res chain seq x y z
N MET A 1 35.33 2.36 -49.85
CA MET A 1 34.30 1.41 -50.30
C MET A 1 32.96 2.08 -50.01
N THR A 2 32.39 2.93 -50.88
CA THR A 2 31.78 2.62 -52.20
C THR A 2 30.61 1.65 -52.00
N LEU A 3 29.33 1.91 -52.31
CA LEU A 3 28.59 3.04 -52.88
C LEU A 3 27.08 2.67 -52.80
N PHE A 4 26.19 3.63 -52.44
CA PHE A 4 24.85 3.90 -53.02
C PHE A 4 23.76 2.79 -53.10
N ARG A 5 22.45 3.05 -52.86
CA ARG A 5 21.53 4.03 -53.49
C ARG A 5 20.25 4.21 -52.64
N LEU A 6 19.87 5.47 -52.33
CA LEU A 6 18.76 6.30 -52.86
C LEU A 6 17.34 5.91 -52.40
N GLY A 7 16.47 6.85 -52.01
CA GLY A 7 16.61 8.31 -52.05
C GLY A 7 15.38 9.06 -51.53
N LEU A 8 15.64 10.28 -51.05
CA LEU A 8 14.70 11.38 -50.88
C LEU A 8 15.05 12.41 -51.96
N ALA A 9 14.07 12.98 -52.66
CA ALA A 9 14.30 14.18 -53.46
C ALA A 9 13.02 15.04 -53.56
N VAL A 10 13.15 16.23 -52.99
CA VAL A 10 12.38 17.45 -53.29
C VAL A 10 13.07 18.15 -54.47
N ILE A 11 12.30 18.76 -55.39
CA ILE A 11 12.81 19.84 -56.27
C ILE A 11 11.76 20.96 -56.36
N CYS A 12 12.21 22.17 -56.05
CA CYS A 12 11.54 23.49 -56.11
C CYS A 12 11.30 23.97 -57.58
N ILE A 13 10.61 25.07 -57.86
CA ILE A 13 11.11 26.46 -57.86
C ILE A 13 9.94 27.40 -58.22
N GLY A 14 9.85 28.59 -57.58
CA GLY A 14 9.15 29.74 -58.13
C GLY A 14 8.71 30.77 -57.08
N ALA A 15 9.27 31.98 -57.16
CA ALA A 15 9.26 33.02 -56.14
C ALA A 15 8.04 33.99 -56.13
N VAL A 16 8.03 34.84 -55.10
CA VAL A 16 7.45 36.20 -54.97
C VAL A 16 6.14 36.35 -54.17
N GLY A 17 6.28 36.84 -52.91
CA GLY A 17 5.77 38.15 -52.46
C GLY A 17 4.27 38.38 -52.21
N CYS A 18 3.94 38.62 -50.94
CA CYS A 18 3.01 39.62 -50.36
C CYS A 18 1.55 39.82 -50.86
N THR A 19 0.67 39.83 -49.84
CA THR A 19 -0.54 40.65 -49.61
C THR A 19 -1.85 40.40 -50.37
N ALA A 20 -2.86 40.03 -49.56
CA ALA A 20 -4.24 40.52 -49.45
C ALA A 20 -5.14 40.75 -50.69
N ARG A 21 -6.39 40.29 -50.48
CA ARG A 21 -7.68 40.87 -50.95
C ARG A 21 -8.09 40.55 -52.40
N GLU A 22 -9.15 39.75 -52.56
CA GLU A 22 -10.50 40.16 -52.99
C GLU A 22 -11.37 38.99 -53.47
N ARG A 23 -12.68 39.26 -53.51
CA ARG A 23 -13.83 38.36 -53.57
C ARG A 23 -14.12 37.78 -54.97
N GLY A 24 -14.61 36.54 -54.95
CA GLY A 24 -15.74 36.02 -55.76
C GLY A 24 -15.45 35.51 -57.19
N PRO A 25 -16.45 34.92 -57.90
CA PRO A 25 -17.82 34.61 -57.48
C PRO A 25 -18.31 33.17 -57.80
N ALA A 26 -19.57 32.97 -57.45
CA ALA A 26 -20.41 31.78 -57.45
C ALA A 26 -20.59 31.04 -58.79
N SER A 27 -20.99 29.76 -58.68
CA SER A 27 -21.83 29.09 -59.68
C SER A 27 -23.30 29.14 -59.27
N GLN A 28 -24.11 29.48 -60.27
CA GLN A 28 -25.52 29.85 -60.26
C GLN A 28 -26.48 28.71 -59.89
N VAL A 29 -27.63 29.06 -59.29
CA VAL A 29 -28.97 28.65 -59.78
C VAL A 29 -30.01 29.76 -59.50
N VAL A 30 -30.41 30.44 -60.59
CA VAL A 30 -31.76 30.89 -61.02
C VAL A 30 -32.73 31.63 -60.06
N MET A 31 -32.84 32.95 -60.31
CA MET A 31 -34.00 33.85 -60.49
C MET A 31 -35.42 33.48 -59.98
N ASP A 32 -35.99 34.36 -59.12
CA ASP A 32 -37.11 35.30 -59.38
C ASP A 32 -37.22 36.19 -58.10
N GLY A 33 -37.14 37.52 -58.07
CA GLY A 33 -38.02 38.51 -58.68
C GLY A 33 -38.79 39.28 -57.57
N GLY A 34 -38.45 40.55 -57.31
CA GLY A 34 -39.36 41.50 -56.62
C GLY A 34 -38.84 42.20 -55.36
N ALA A 35 -38.54 43.49 -55.51
CA ALA A 35 -38.18 44.44 -54.46
C ALA A 35 -39.39 44.95 -53.66
N GLY A 36 -39.17 45.45 -52.44
CA GLY A 36 -40.16 46.29 -51.75
C GLY A 36 -39.88 46.53 -50.28
N ASN A 37 -39.16 47.62 -49.98
CA ASN A 37 -39.10 48.21 -48.66
C ASN A 37 -40.44 48.92 -48.37
N THR A 38 -41.20 48.47 -47.37
CA THR A 38 -42.30 49.24 -46.77
C THR A 38 -42.30 49.04 -45.26
N LEU A 39 -42.11 50.16 -44.57
CA LEU A 39 -42.41 50.37 -43.15
C LEU A 39 -43.81 49.85 -42.81
N ASP A 40 -43.91 48.95 -41.83
CA ASP A 40 -45.10 48.86 -40.99
C ASP A 40 -44.69 48.67 -39.53
N ALA A 41 -45.14 49.60 -38.70
CA ALA A 41 -45.12 49.51 -37.27
C ALA A 41 -46.44 48.84 -36.86
N SER A 42 -46.41 47.54 -36.61
CA SER A 42 -47.49 46.85 -35.92
C SER A 42 -46.92 45.77 -34.99
N GLY A 43 -47.26 45.88 -33.70
CA GLY A 43 -46.61 45.17 -32.61
C GLY A 43 -46.79 43.66 -32.64
N GLY A 44 -45.67 42.95 -32.63
CA GLY A 44 -45.54 41.58 -32.10
C GLY A 44 -44.90 41.63 -30.71
N GLY A 45 -45.49 40.93 -29.75
CA GLY A 45 -44.92 40.69 -28.42
C GLY A 45 -43.85 39.59 -28.45
N ALA A 46 -43.03 39.53 -27.39
CA ALA A 46 -41.92 38.59 -27.23
C ALA A 46 -42.31 37.15 -27.65
N SER A 47 -41.53 36.57 -28.56
CA SER A 47 -41.78 35.23 -29.12
C SER A 47 -40.43 34.52 -29.25
N CYS A 48 -40.23 33.45 -28.48
CA CYS A 48 -39.00 32.66 -28.49
C CYS A 48 -38.79 31.98 -29.87
N GLY A 49 -37.59 32.04 -30.45
CA GLY A 49 -37.25 31.33 -31.70
C GLY A 49 -37.26 32.18 -32.98
N ASP A 50 -37.28 33.51 -32.90
CA ASP A 50 -37.41 34.40 -34.07
C ASP A 50 -36.07 34.95 -34.61
N GLY A 51 -34.96 34.68 -33.92
CA GLY A 51 -33.61 35.09 -34.32
C GLY A 51 -33.24 36.55 -33.97
N THR A 52 -33.99 37.21 -33.09
CA THR A 52 -33.75 38.61 -32.70
C THR A 52 -33.90 38.81 -31.19
N CYS A 53 -32.84 39.24 -30.47
CA CYS A 53 -32.93 39.54 -29.04
C CYS A 53 -33.54 40.93 -28.78
N ALA A 54 -34.68 41.00 -28.08
CA ALA A 54 -35.36 42.24 -27.72
C ALA A 54 -35.40 42.49 -26.19
N PHE A 55 -34.28 42.98 -25.64
CA PHE A 55 -34.09 43.20 -24.19
C PHE A 55 -35.12 44.19 -23.57
N ASP A 56 -35.52 45.21 -24.33
CA ASP A 56 -36.48 46.23 -23.90
C ASP A 56 -37.91 45.67 -23.68
N LYS A 57 -38.14 44.41 -24.08
CA LYS A 57 -39.42 43.71 -24.02
C LYS A 57 -39.40 42.41 -23.19
N GLY A 58 -38.33 42.17 -22.41
CA GLY A 58 -38.29 41.14 -21.37
C GLY A 58 -37.63 39.81 -21.75
N GLU A 59 -36.91 39.73 -22.86
CA GLU A 59 -36.06 38.58 -23.19
C GLU A 59 -34.73 38.68 -22.43
N GLY A 60 -34.58 37.86 -21.39
CA GLY A 60 -33.35 37.73 -20.60
C GLY A 60 -32.49 36.55 -21.05
N CYS A 61 -31.24 36.47 -20.54
CA CYS A 61 -30.21 35.53 -20.99
C CYS A 61 -30.54 34.02 -20.89
N GLN A 62 -31.58 33.62 -20.15
CA GLN A 62 -32.05 32.22 -20.16
C GLN A 62 -32.82 31.84 -21.43
N VAL A 63 -33.39 32.81 -22.16
CA VAL A 63 -34.29 32.56 -23.30
C VAL A 63 -33.54 32.65 -24.64
N CYS A 64 -32.49 33.48 -24.73
CA CYS A 64 -31.71 33.66 -25.97
C CYS A 64 -30.67 32.56 -26.24
N ALA A 65 -30.44 31.62 -25.33
CA ALA A 65 -29.50 30.51 -25.53
C ALA A 65 -29.90 29.56 -26.66
N MET A 66 -31.15 29.61 -27.14
CA MET A 66 -31.62 28.86 -28.32
C MET A 66 -31.39 29.59 -29.66
N ASP A 67 -31.16 30.91 -29.68
CA ASP A 67 -31.23 31.71 -30.92
C ASP A 67 -29.89 32.23 -31.45
N CYS A 68 -28.81 32.29 -30.65
CA CYS A 68 -27.48 32.67 -31.14
C CYS A 68 -26.35 31.88 -30.47
N ALA A 69 -25.82 30.89 -31.18
CA ALA A 69 -24.47 30.38 -30.95
C ALA A 69 -23.46 31.39 -31.54
N ASP A 70 -22.39 31.65 -30.78
CA ASP A 70 -21.16 32.38 -31.17
C ASP A 70 -21.25 33.92 -31.31
N GLU A 71 -21.19 34.69 -30.20
CA GLU A 71 -20.52 36.01 -30.11
C GLU A 71 -20.27 36.41 -28.62
N PRO A 72 -19.20 37.17 -28.28
CA PRO A 72 -18.62 37.23 -26.94
C PRO A 72 -18.83 38.56 -26.18
N THR A 73 -20.06 39.10 -26.10
CA THR A 73 -20.35 40.23 -25.20
C THR A 73 -21.76 40.18 -24.61
N CYS A 74 -21.94 39.42 -23.53
CA CYS A 74 -22.95 39.69 -22.50
C CYS A 74 -22.21 40.04 -21.20
N MET A 75 -22.29 41.30 -20.75
CA MET A 75 -21.88 41.67 -19.39
C MET A 75 -22.90 41.08 -18.38
N GLY A 76 -22.53 40.56 -17.21
CA GLY A 76 -21.22 40.56 -16.58
C GLY A 76 -21.01 39.31 -15.74
N ASP A 77 -19.77 38.86 -15.78
CA ASP A 77 -19.14 38.05 -14.74
C ASP A 77 -19.25 38.79 -13.40
N PRO A 78 -19.27 38.07 -12.26
CA PRO A 78 -19.20 38.67 -10.93
C PRO A 78 -18.14 39.79 -10.81
N GLN A 79 -18.48 40.89 -10.12
CA GLN A 79 -17.61 42.04 -9.95
C GLN A 79 -17.19 42.25 -8.50
N CYS A 80 -15.96 41.83 -8.22
CA CYS A 80 -15.24 42.18 -7.01
C CYS A 80 -15.32 43.67 -6.62
N GLY A 81 -15.77 43.94 -5.39
CA GLY A 81 -15.80 45.24 -4.73
C GLY A 81 -17.09 46.03 -4.95
N ASP A 82 -18.14 45.42 -5.47
CA ASP A 82 -19.43 46.09 -5.71
C ASP A 82 -20.38 46.06 -4.48
N GLY A 83 -19.99 45.35 -3.42
CA GLY A 83 -20.72 45.22 -2.17
C GLY A 83 -21.81 44.16 -2.17
N LEU A 84 -21.90 43.31 -3.20
CA LEU A 84 -22.80 42.16 -3.28
C LEU A 84 -21.96 40.87 -3.27
N CYS A 85 -22.48 39.81 -2.65
CA CYS A 85 -21.79 38.53 -2.59
C CYS A 85 -22.57 37.47 -3.38
N GLU A 86 -21.99 37.02 -4.48
CA GLU A 86 -22.65 36.19 -5.49
C GLU A 86 -21.94 34.84 -5.66
N THR A 87 -22.04 34.01 -4.62
CA THR A 87 -21.35 32.71 -4.52
C THR A 87 -21.68 31.75 -5.66
N ASP A 88 -22.92 31.76 -6.15
CA ASP A 88 -23.38 30.90 -7.24
C ASP A 88 -22.82 31.33 -8.61
N ARG A 89 -22.11 32.46 -8.67
CA ARG A 89 -21.59 33.07 -9.90
C ARG A 89 -20.08 33.26 -9.88
N GLY A 90 -19.38 32.93 -8.79
CA GLY A 90 -17.91 32.92 -8.71
C GLY A 90 -17.29 33.94 -7.74
N GLU A 91 -18.10 34.71 -7.01
CA GLU A 91 -17.61 35.53 -5.89
C GLU A 91 -17.49 34.67 -4.64
N GLY A 92 -16.26 34.25 -4.34
CA GLY A 92 -15.92 33.54 -3.12
C GLY A 92 -15.02 34.39 -2.23
N CYS A 93 -14.74 33.90 -1.01
CA CYS A 93 -13.80 34.59 -0.12
C CYS A 93 -12.38 34.66 -0.74
N ASP A 94 -11.98 33.71 -1.60
CA ASP A 94 -10.64 33.69 -2.23
C ASP A 94 -10.46 34.72 -3.36
N SER A 95 -11.50 34.89 -4.18
CA SER A 95 -11.47 35.79 -5.34
C SER A 95 -11.98 37.19 -5.01
N CYS A 96 -12.95 37.31 -4.09
CA CYS A 96 -13.68 38.55 -3.76
C CYS A 96 -14.09 38.67 -2.28
N ALA A 97 -13.11 38.50 -1.37
CA ALA A 97 -13.28 38.61 0.09
C ALA A 97 -14.03 39.86 0.59
N ALA A 98 -13.87 41.01 -0.09
CA ALA A 98 -14.41 42.28 0.38
C ALA A 98 -15.94 42.27 0.49
N ASP A 99 -16.63 41.68 -0.49
CA ASP A 99 -18.08 41.69 -0.56
C ASP A 99 -18.70 40.52 0.22
N CYS A 100 -18.03 39.37 0.24
CA CYS A 100 -18.49 38.16 0.92
C CYS A 100 -18.16 38.10 2.42
N SER A 101 -17.43 39.08 2.97
CA SER A 101 -16.95 39.17 4.36
C SER A 101 -17.99 39.01 5.49
N LYS A 102 -19.29 39.04 5.20
CA LYS A 102 -20.38 38.89 6.18
C LYS A 102 -21.05 37.51 6.17
N LEU A 103 -20.68 36.63 5.24
CA LEU A 103 -21.17 35.27 5.24
C LEU A 103 -20.54 34.50 6.42
N PRO A 104 -21.24 33.51 7.01
CA PRO A 104 -20.70 32.66 8.08
C PRO A 104 -19.39 31.94 7.67
N ILE A 105 -19.17 31.80 6.36
CA ILE A 105 -18.06 31.11 5.71
C ILE A 105 -16.84 32.03 5.50
N CYS A 106 -16.99 33.36 5.66
CA CYS A 106 -15.88 34.32 5.54
C CYS A 106 -15.49 34.95 6.89
N ALA A 107 -15.94 34.38 8.02
CA ALA A 107 -15.33 34.66 9.31
C ALA A 107 -13.95 33.97 9.32
N PRO A 108 -12.89 34.59 9.88
CA PRO A 108 -11.62 33.89 10.06
C PRO A 108 -11.86 32.60 10.83
N GLY A 109 -11.29 31.50 10.34
CA GLY A 109 -11.32 30.20 10.98
C GLY A 109 -10.95 30.31 12.45
N VAL A 110 -11.62 29.52 13.28
CA VAL A 110 -11.32 29.43 14.70
C VAL A 110 -10.52 28.17 14.90
N CYS A 111 -9.21 28.31 14.78
CA CYS A 111 -8.33 27.18 14.95
C CYS A 111 -8.57 26.42 16.26
N GLY A 112 -8.70 25.11 16.13
CA GLY A 112 -8.99 24.18 17.21
C GLY A 112 -10.48 24.02 17.52
N ASP A 113 -11.38 24.39 16.60
CA ASP A 113 -12.83 24.16 16.76
C ASP A 113 -13.32 22.88 16.07
N GLY A 114 -12.41 22.17 15.41
CA GLY A 114 -12.63 20.92 14.71
C GLY A 114 -13.24 21.11 13.31
N LYS A 115 -13.21 22.32 12.75
CA LYS A 115 -13.71 22.60 11.41
C LYS A 115 -12.67 23.31 10.58
N VAL A 116 -12.39 22.80 9.39
CA VAL A 116 -11.44 23.43 8.48
C VAL A 116 -12.13 24.58 7.74
N ALA A 117 -11.84 25.81 8.14
CA ALA A 117 -12.26 27.01 7.44
C ALA A 117 -11.45 27.25 6.15
N SER A 118 -11.89 28.18 5.29
CA SER A 118 -11.19 28.47 4.03
C SER A 118 -9.77 29.03 4.21
N ASP A 119 -9.47 29.60 5.38
CA ASP A 119 -8.15 30.16 5.74
C ASP A 119 -7.30 29.23 6.62
N GLU A 120 -7.71 27.97 6.79
CA GLU A 120 -7.03 26.95 7.58
C GLU A 120 -6.57 25.81 6.65
N ASP A 121 -5.31 25.39 6.79
CA ASP A 121 -4.80 24.21 6.07
C ASP A 121 -5.25 22.90 6.74
N CYS A 122 -5.58 22.96 8.04
CA CYS A 122 -6.06 21.86 8.88
C CYS A 122 -6.76 22.43 10.12
N ASP A 123 -7.57 21.63 10.83
CA ASP A 123 -8.06 21.92 12.19
C ASP A 123 -8.38 20.59 12.90
N ASP A 124 -7.52 20.17 13.82
CA ASP A 124 -7.65 18.90 14.56
C ASP A 124 -8.38 19.03 15.90
N GLY A 125 -9.03 20.17 16.14
CA GLY A 125 -9.90 20.39 17.30
C GLY A 125 -9.17 20.82 18.58
N ASP A 126 -7.88 21.17 18.49
CA ASP A 126 -7.18 21.85 19.57
C ASP A 126 -6.15 22.90 19.08
N LEU A 127 -5.31 23.39 19.99
CA LEU A 127 -4.30 24.42 19.72
C LEU A 127 -2.90 23.94 20.12
N ASP A 128 -2.74 22.63 20.26
CA ASP A 128 -1.43 22.04 20.51
C ASP A 128 -0.61 22.12 19.20
N SER A 129 0.63 21.68 19.26
CA SER A 129 1.53 21.70 18.10
C SER A 129 2.44 20.50 18.24
N PHE A 130 3.01 20.04 17.14
CA PHE A 130 3.76 18.80 16.96
C PHE A 130 2.91 17.52 16.88
N ASP A 131 1.61 17.66 16.70
CA ASP A 131 0.59 16.62 16.43
C ASP A 131 0.10 16.61 14.97
N GLY A 132 0.60 17.54 14.15
CA GLY A 132 0.36 17.61 12.72
C GLY A 132 -0.50 18.78 12.27
N CYS A 133 -1.27 19.40 13.16
CA CYS A 133 -1.91 20.68 12.91
C CYS A 133 -1.44 21.71 13.93
N SER A 134 -0.70 22.73 13.48
CA SER A 134 -0.17 23.72 14.43
C SER A 134 -1.28 24.57 15.04
N SER A 135 -0.98 25.24 16.17
CA SER A 135 -1.82 26.27 16.82
C SER A 135 -2.25 27.47 15.95
N LYS A 136 -1.89 27.48 14.66
CA LYS A 136 -2.30 28.46 13.65
C LYS A 136 -3.06 27.83 12.48
N CYS A 137 -3.43 26.56 12.62
CA CYS A 137 -4.13 25.78 11.61
C CYS A 137 -3.39 25.73 10.28
N VAL A 138 -2.07 25.56 10.41
CA VAL A 138 -1.14 25.26 9.32
C VAL A 138 -0.66 23.84 9.54
N THR A 139 -0.76 22.99 8.52
CA THR A 139 -0.22 21.63 8.55
C THR A 139 1.26 21.67 8.87
N GLU A 140 1.66 20.89 9.85
CA GLU A 140 3.06 20.88 10.27
C GLU A 140 3.94 20.15 9.27
N ASP A 141 5.21 20.57 9.20
CA ASP A 141 6.17 19.97 8.29
C ASP A 141 6.20 18.45 8.48
N TYR A 142 6.13 17.73 7.35
CA TYR A 142 6.11 16.27 7.31
C TYR A 142 4.85 15.63 7.93
N TYR A 143 3.71 16.31 8.01
CA TYR A 143 2.42 15.66 8.29
C TYR A 143 1.49 15.69 7.07
N GLN A 144 0.56 14.73 7.03
CA GLN A 144 -0.56 14.73 6.09
C GLN A 144 -1.86 14.71 6.89
N CYS A 145 -2.71 15.72 6.70
CA CYS A 145 -3.98 15.86 7.39
C CYS A 145 -5.16 15.63 6.44
N GLU A 146 -6.19 14.91 6.88
CA GLU A 146 -7.43 14.68 6.13
C GLU A 146 -8.66 14.78 7.05
N GLY A 147 -9.79 15.16 6.46
CA GLY A 147 -11.08 15.19 7.14
C GLY A 147 -11.38 16.45 7.97
N GLU A 148 -12.58 16.44 8.58
CA GLU A 148 -13.11 17.50 9.44
C GLU A 148 -13.80 16.86 10.66
N PRO A 149 -13.26 16.99 11.88
CA PRO A 149 -11.94 17.54 12.23
C PRO A 149 -10.80 16.85 11.49
N SER A 150 -9.73 17.60 11.22
CA SER A 150 -8.52 17.06 10.60
C SER A 150 -7.89 16.00 11.49
N VAL A 151 -7.55 14.87 10.89
CA VAL A 151 -6.70 13.86 11.50
C VAL A 151 -5.37 13.93 10.76
N CYS A 152 -4.27 14.12 11.48
CA CYS A 152 -2.94 14.27 10.89
C CYS A 152 -2.08 13.04 11.17
N GLY A 153 -1.41 12.54 10.13
CA GLY A 153 -0.54 11.37 10.20
C GLY A 153 0.89 11.65 9.75
N ARG A 154 1.85 11.09 10.47
CA ARG A 154 3.26 11.13 10.09
C ARG A 154 3.52 10.14 8.93
N PRO A 155 4.20 10.56 7.84
CA PRO A 155 4.46 9.74 6.67
C PRO A 155 5.69 8.85 6.80
N ALA A 156 6.56 9.05 7.79
CA ALA A 156 7.86 8.40 7.89
C ALA A 156 7.88 7.10 8.73
N ALA A 157 7.07 6.08 8.43
CA ALA A 157 7.05 4.83 9.22
C ALA A 157 8.44 4.15 9.36
N LEU A 158 8.80 3.84 10.60
CA LEU A 158 10.02 3.13 10.98
C LEU A 158 9.78 1.61 11.05
N ALA A 159 10.85 0.83 11.21
CA ALA A 159 10.76 -0.59 11.53
C ALA A 159 9.85 -0.83 12.75
N GLY A 160 8.83 -1.67 12.58
CA GLY A 160 7.85 -2.01 13.61
C GLY A 160 6.72 -1.00 13.85
N ASP A 161 6.70 0.15 13.16
CA ASP A 161 5.60 1.13 13.30
C ASP A 161 4.27 0.56 12.78
N PHE A 162 4.34 -0.24 11.71
CA PHE A 162 3.23 -1.01 11.17
C PHE A 162 3.56 -2.50 11.22
N ILE A 163 2.55 -3.31 11.52
CA ILE A 163 2.67 -4.77 11.63
C ILE A 163 1.54 -5.40 10.83
N ILE A 164 1.85 -6.36 9.97
CA ILE A 164 0.87 -7.18 9.26
C ILE A 164 0.26 -8.15 10.28
N THR A 165 -1.06 -8.09 10.44
CA THR A 165 -1.79 -8.84 11.48
C THR A 165 -2.72 -9.90 10.94
N GLU A 166 -3.20 -9.76 9.71
CA GLU A 166 -4.12 -10.72 9.12
C GLU A 166 -3.94 -10.82 7.60
N ILE A 167 -4.01 -12.03 7.04
CA ILE A 167 -3.78 -12.28 5.61
C ILE A 167 -4.86 -13.22 5.08
N MET A 168 -5.61 -12.79 4.07
CA MET A 168 -6.51 -13.64 3.29
C MET A 168 -5.88 -13.95 1.93
N ALA A 169 -5.30 -15.13 1.78
CA ALA A 169 -4.68 -15.58 0.53
C ALA A 169 -5.60 -16.49 -0.31
N ASP A 170 -6.53 -17.22 0.31
CA ASP A 170 -7.38 -18.22 -0.36
C ASP A 170 -8.86 -18.00 0.06
N PRO A 171 -9.55 -16.99 -0.50
CA PRO A 171 -10.94 -16.68 -0.16
C PRO A 171 -11.94 -17.72 -0.72
N ALA A 172 -12.80 -18.26 0.13
CA ALA A 172 -13.88 -19.16 -0.32
C ALA A 172 -15.11 -18.43 -0.89
N ALA A 173 -15.32 -17.17 -0.52
CA ALA A 173 -16.56 -16.44 -0.83
C ALA A 173 -16.60 -15.93 -2.28
N VAL A 174 -15.43 -15.64 -2.84
CA VAL A 174 -15.21 -15.07 -4.18
C VAL A 174 -13.86 -15.55 -4.70
N ASP A 175 -13.62 -15.48 -6.01
CA ASP A 175 -12.33 -15.86 -6.60
C ASP A 175 -11.16 -15.04 -6.00
N ASP A 176 -9.98 -15.65 -5.88
CA ASP A 176 -8.75 -15.05 -5.34
C ASP A 176 -8.45 -13.67 -5.92
N SER A 177 -8.65 -13.51 -7.23
CA SER A 177 -8.51 -12.23 -7.95
C SER A 177 -9.40 -11.07 -7.46
N LYS A 178 -10.29 -11.34 -6.50
CA LYS A 178 -11.23 -10.38 -5.91
C LYS A 178 -11.31 -10.43 -4.39
N GLY A 179 -10.84 -11.50 -3.74
CA GLY A 179 -11.06 -11.71 -2.31
C GLY A 179 -9.80 -11.70 -1.47
N GLU A 180 -8.63 -11.48 -2.07
CA GLU A 180 -7.36 -11.41 -1.35
C GLU A 180 -7.19 -10.04 -0.69
N TRP A 181 -6.77 -10.06 0.57
CA TRP A 181 -6.49 -8.87 1.33
C TRP A 181 -5.46 -9.11 2.43
N VAL A 182 -4.83 -8.02 2.86
CA VAL A 182 -3.90 -7.98 3.99
C VAL A 182 -4.32 -6.87 4.94
N GLU A 183 -4.28 -7.17 6.23
CA GLU A 183 -4.51 -6.22 7.31
C GLU A 183 -3.18 -5.76 7.89
N ILE A 184 -3.07 -4.44 8.08
CA ILE A 184 -1.94 -3.79 8.72
C ILE A 184 -2.43 -3.04 9.95
N ARG A 185 -1.78 -3.25 11.09
CA ARG A 185 -2.02 -2.54 12.34
C ARG A 185 -0.94 -1.50 12.59
N ASN A 186 -1.33 -0.31 13.02
CA ASN A 186 -0.39 0.68 13.56
C ASN A 186 -0.01 0.30 15.01
N ALA A 187 1.25 -0.07 15.22
CA ALA A 187 1.81 -0.41 16.53
C ALA A 187 2.50 0.78 17.21
N SER A 188 2.65 1.90 16.51
CA SER A 188 3.21 3.13 17.04
C SER A 188 2.22 3.88 17.95
N PRO A 189 2.69 4.80 18.79
CA PRO A 189 1.83 5.65 19.61
C PRO A 189 1.21 6.83 18.85
N ASP A 190 1.60 7.06 17.59
CA ASP A 190 1.20 8.21 16.78
C ASP A 190 0.26 7.78 15.65
N THR A 191 -0.57 8.67 15.14
CA THR A 191 -1.29 8.42 13.88
C THR A 191 -0.29 8.41 12.72
N LEU A 192 -0.35 7.39 11.88
CA LEU A 192 0.55 7.22 10.75
C LEU A 192 -0.23 7.16 9.44
N THR A 193 0.37 7.64 8.35
CA THR A 193 -0.19 7.46 7.00
C THR A 193 0.53 6.31 6.28
N LEU A 194 -0.23 5.49 5.53
CA LEU A 194 0.34 4.47 4.64
C LEU A 194 0.84 5.05 3.32
N HIS A 195 0.59 6.33 3.04
CA HIS A 195 0.97 6.96 1.78
C HIS A 195 2.48 6.86 1.53
N GLY A 196 2.85 6.36 0.34
CA GLY A 196 4.23 6.17 -0.09
C GLY A 196 4.87 4.88 0.39
N LEU A 197 4.18 4.07 1.22
CA LEU A 197 4.65 2.73 1.56
C LEU A 197 4.47 1.78 0.38
N ALA A 198 5.41 0.87 0.21
CA ALA A 198 5.36 -0.17 -0.80
C ALA A 198 5.19 -1.54 -0.15
N VAL A 199 4.25 -2.33 -0.67
CA VAL A 199 4.04 -3.73 -0.30
C VAL A 199 4.55 -4.57 -1.45
N SER A 200 5.40 -5.54 -1.15
CA SER A 200 5.97 -6.46 -2.14
C SER A 200 5.91 -7.91 -1.68
N ASN A 201 6.12 -8.84 -2.62
CA ASN A 201 6.26 -10.26 -2.32
C ASN A 201 7.57 -10.86 -2.85
N ASP A 202 7.82 -12.12 -2.48
CA ASP A 202 8.98 -12.92 -2.92
C ASP A 202 8.94 -13.33 -4.41
N LYS A 203 7.88 -12.95 -5.15
CA LYS A 203 7.73 -13.15 -6.60
C LYS A 203 7.99 -11.90 -7.42
N PHE A 204 8.62 -10.88 -6.82
CA PHE A 204 8.93 -9.58 -7.45
C PHE A 204 7.69 -8.80 -7.89
N GLN A 205 6.55 -9.05 -7.25
CA GLN A 205 5.33 -8.26 -7.42
C GLN A 205 5.26 -7.21 -6.32
N SER A 206 4.72 -6.03 -6.64
CA SER A 206 4.64 -4.92 -5.69
C SER A 206 3.63 -3.86 -6.11
N PHE A 207 3.13 -3.12 -5.12
CA PHE A 207 2.43 -1.85 -5.34
C PHE A 207 2.91 -0.81 -4.34
N THR A 208 2.62 0.46 -4.62
CA THR A 208 2.86 1.59 -3.71
C THR A 208 1.54 2.26 -3.41
N ILE A 209 1.30 2.54 -2.13
CA ILE A 209 0.08 3.18 -1.66
C ILE A 209 0.17 4.67 -2.02
N THR A 210 -0.71 5.13 -2.91
CA THR A 210 -0.71 6.50 -3.43
C THR A 210 -1.76 7.41 -2.81
N SER A 211 -2.71 6.85 -2.07
CA SER A 211 -3.75 7.60 -1.37
C SER A 211 -3.34 7.85 0.08
N THR A 212 -3.82 8.93 0.67
CA THR A 212 -3.68 9.16 2.11
C THR A 212 -4.59 8.18 2.86
N VAL A 213 -3.99 7.22 3.56
CA VAL A 213 -4.71 6.29 4.44
C VAL A 213 -4.15 6.47 5.84
N LEU A 214 -4.93 7.12 6.70
CA LEU A 214 -4.54 7.42 8.07
C LEU A 214 -4.95 6.27 8.98
N VAL A 215 -3.99 5.76 9.75
CA VAL A 215 -4.18 4.67 10.69
C VAL A 215 -3.85 5.20 12.09
N PRO A 216 -4.85 5.43 12.96
CA PRO A 216 -4.63 5.86 14.33
C PRO A 216 -3.81 4.84 15.15
N PRO A 217 -3.26 5.21 16.32
CA PRO A 217 -2.57 4.28 17.21
C PRO A 217 -3.42 3.05 17.54
N GLY A 218 -2.90 1.86 17.27
CA GLY A 218 -3.63 0.60 17.46
C GLY A 218 -4.76 0.33 16.47
N GLY A 219 -4.99 1.24 15.50
CA GLY A 219 -5.93 1.08 14.40
C GLY A 219 -5.44 0.09 13.35
N TYR A 220 -6.36 -0.32 12.48
CA TYR A 220 -6.16 -1.29 11.41
C TYR A 220 -6.49 -0.67 10.06
N ALA A 221 -5.82 -1.12 9.01
CA ALA A 221 -6.11 -0.79 7.63
C ALA A 221 -6.12 -2.05 6.76
N ILE A 222 -7.12 -2.17 5.90
CA ILE A 222 -7.30 -3.27 4.97
C ILE A 222 -6.88 -2.85 3.56
N LEU A 223 -5.89 -3.55 3.02
CA LEU A 223 -5.47 -3.43 1.63
C LEU A 223 -5.99 -4.66 0.89
N ALA A 224 -6.74 -4.47 -0.20
CA ALA A 224 -7.34 -5.59 -0.94
C ALA A 224 -7.16 -5.45 -2.46
N ASN A 225 -7.15 -6.56 -3.18
CA ASN A 225 -7.05 -6.55 -4.64
C ASN A 225 -8.37 -6.15 -5.35
N ASN A 226 -9.44 -5.93 -4.58
CA ASN A 226 -10.73 -5.41 -5.02
C ASN A 226 -11.42 -4.64 -3.87
N ASP A 227 -11.66 -3.35 -4.07
CA ASP A 227 -12.26 -2.43 -3.09
C ASP A 227 -13.80 -2.37 -3.15
N ASP A 228 -14.43 -3.02 -4.12
CA ASP A 228 -15.89 -3.12 -4.18
C ASP A 228 -16.42 -4.21 -3.24
N SER A 229 -16.93 -3.78 -2.08
CA SER A 229 -17.58 -4.64 -1.07
C SER A 229 -18.69 -5.56 -1.61
N ALA A 230 -19.33 -5.21 -2.74
CA ALA A 230 -20.36 -6.05 -3.35
C ALA A 230 -19.77 -7.28 -4.07
N THR A 231 -18.48 -7.25 -4.41
CA THR A 231 -17.82 -8.29 -5.22
C THR A 231 -16.55 -8.86 -4.61
N ASN A 232 -16.08 -8.34 -3.48
CA ASN A 232 -14.88 -8.79 -2.76
C ASN A 232 -15.16 -9.74 -1.57
N GLY A 233 -16.41 -10.20 -1.43
CA GLY A 233 -16.84 -11.02 -0.28
C GLY A 233 -17.38 -10.22 0.90
N GLY A 234 -17.57 -8.90 0.77
CA GLY A 234 -18.18 -8.05 1.80
C GLY A 234 -17.18 -7.38 2.73
N VAL A 235 -15.90 -7.34 2.36
CA VAL A 235 -14.83 -6.71 3.13
C VAL A 235 -14.86 -5.20 2.90
N THR A 236 -14.82 -4.42 3.97
CA THR A 236 -14.59 -2.97 3.89
C THR A 236 -13.10 -2.73 3.69
N VAL A 237 -12.75 -2.05 2.61
CA VAL A 237 -11.36 -1.88 2.17
C VAL A 237 -10.95 -0.42 2.31
N ASP A 238 -9.80 -0.18 2.93
CA ASP A 238 -9.24 1.17 3.08
C ASP A 238 -8.38 1.56 1.87
N TYR A 239 -7.79 0.57 1.18
CA TYR A 239 -7.04 0.79 -0.06
C TYR A 239 -7.15 -0.39 -1.04
N GLY A 240 -7.67 -0.12 -2.24
CA GLY A 240 -7.63 -1.06 -3.36
C GLY A 240 -6.27 -1.07 -4.05
N TYR A 241 -5.64 -2.25 -4.16
CA TYR A 241 -4.37 -2.41 -4.86
C TYR A 241 -4.49 -3.25 -6.14
N ALA A 242 -3.48 -3.13 -7.00
CA ALA A 242 -3.28 -4.01 -8.15
C ALA A 242 -1.79 -4.31 -8.32
N GLY A 243 -1.47 -5.41 -9.02
CA GLY A 243 -0.08 -5.76 -9.33
C GLY A 243 0.64 -6.61 -8.28
N LEU A 244 -0.08 -7.08 -7.25
CA LEU A 244 0.36 -8.07 -6.27
C LEU A 244 -0.69 -9.18 -6.17
N VAL A 245 -0.23 -10.41 -5.93
CA VAL A 245 -1.07 -11.61 -5.75
C VAL A 245 -0.60 -12.31 -4.47
N LEU A 246 -1.54 -12.68 -3.62
CA LEU A 246 -1.30 -13.49 -2.43
C LEU A 246 -1.45 -14.96 -2.80
N ASN A 247 -0.36 -15.72 -2.78
CA ASN A 247 -0.44 -17.15 -3.06
C ASN A 247 -0.66 -17.90 -1.74
N ASP A 248 -1.02 -19.19 -1.77
CA ASP A 248 -1.17 -20.00 -0.54
C ASP A 248 0.08 -20.01 0.36
N GLU A 249 1.25 -19.70 -0.22
CA GLU A 249 2.51 -19.47 0.47
C GLU A 249 3.27 -18.28 -0.12
N GLY A 250 4.04 -17.58 0.72
CA GLY A 250 4.89 -16.50 0.25
C GLY A 250 5.49 -15.67 1.38
N THR A 251 6.13 -14.58 0.97
CA THR A 251 6.57 -13.52 1.88
C THR A 251 5.92 -12.21 1.47
N LEU A 252 5.42 -11.45 2.43
CA LEU A 252 5.03 -10.05 2.26
C LEU A 252 6.06 -9.17 2.94
N THR A 253 6.43 -8.07 2.30
CA THR A 253 7.35 -7.08 2.86
C THR A 253 6.76 -5.69 2.70
N LEU A 254 6.67 -4.96 3.82
CA LEU A 254 6.30 -3.56 3.85
C LEU A 254 7.57 -2.71 3.91
N THR A 255 7.73 -1.79 2.97
CA THR A 255 8.92 -0.93 2.90
C THR A 255 8.57 0.54 2.75
N GLN A 256 9.43 1.39 3.30
CA GLN A 256 9.42 2.83 3.06
C GLN A 256 10.64 3.25 2.23
N GLY A 257 10.38 4.01 1.15
CA GLY A 257 11.42 4.55 0.28
C GLY A 257 12.27 3.49 -0.41
N GLY A 258 11.85 2.22 -0.38
CA GLY A 258 12.59 1.06 -0.87
C GLY A 258 13.84 0.69 -0.06
N THR A 259 14.06 1.32 1.10
CA THR A 259 15.29 1.14 1.90
C THR A 259 15.02 0.74 3.34
N ILE A 260 13.94 1.25 3.93
CA ILE A 260 13.53 0.88 5.29
C ILE A 260 12.54 -0.26 5.18
N THR A 261 12.86 -1.42 5.75
CA THR A 261 11.88 -2.49 5.95
C THR A 261 11.11 -2.17 7.22
N ILE A 262 9.80 -2.00 7.10
CA ILE A 262 8.92 -1.73 8.23
C ILE A 262 8.54 -3.04 8.91
N ASP A 263 8.14 -4.01 8.08
CA ASP A 263 7.67 -5.31 8.50
C ASP A 263 7.87 -6.32 7.38
N VAL A 264 8.01 -7.59 7.76
CA VAL A 264 8.05 -8.72 6.86
C VAL A 264 7.23 -9.84 7.49
N VAL A 265 6.52 -10.62 6.66
CA VAL A 265 5.80 -11.81 7.13
C VAL A 265 5.97 -12.91 6.12
N LYS A 266 6.37 -14.09 6.59
CA LYS A 266 6.36 -15.32 5.82
C LYS A 266 5.16 -16.17 6.20
N TYR A 267 4.36 -16.56 5.21
CA TYR A 267 3.12 -17.31 5.37
C TYR A 267 3.07 -18.51 4.41
N GLY A 268 2.10 -19.40 4.61
CA GLY A 268 1.97 -20.69 3.91
C GLY A 268 2.67 -21.87 4.59
N VAL A 269 3.03 -21.74 5.86
CA VAL A 269 3.82 -22.75 6.60
C VAL A 269 3.31 -22.96 8.02
N GLY A 270 3.26 -24.22 8.48
CA GLY A 270 2.82 -24.56 9.84
C GLY A 270 1.39 -24.06 10.15
N ALA A 271 1.19 -23.42 11.30
CA ALA A 271 -0.06 -22.74 11.68
C ALA A 271 -0.36 -21.46 10.86
N ALA A 272 0.62 -20.92 10.14
CA ALA A 272 0.44 -19.86 9.14
C ALA A 272 0.15 -20.43 7.74
N SER A 273 -0.36 -21.67 7.61
CA SER A 273 -0.70 -22.24 6.29
C SER A 273 -2.06 -21.73 5.83
N ALA A 274 -2.10 -21.10 4.65
CA ALA A 274 -3.35 -20.66 4.05
C ALA A 274 -4.29 -21.84 3.82
N ALA A 275 -5.59 -21.61 3.97
CA ALA A 275 -6.62 -22.57 3.60
C ALA A 275 -7.87 -21.85 3.14
N GLU A 276 -8.51 -22.43 2.12
CA GLU A 276 -9.74 -21.93 1.50
C GLU A 276 -10.77 -21.48 2.54
N GLY A 277 -11.11 -20.19 2.47
CA GLY A 277 -12.11 -19.54 3.32
C GLY A 277 -11.61 -19.13 4.70
N HIS A 278 -10.33 -19.29 4.99
CA HIS A 278 -9.70 -18.94 6.26
C HIS A 278 -8.57 -17.94 6.07
N SER A 279 -8.67 -16.79 6.73
CA SER A 279 -7.52 -15.90 6.87
C SER A 279 -6.51 -16.49 7.85
N LEU A 280 -5.27 -16.03 7.74
CA LEU A 280 -4.23 -16.20 8.73
C LEU A 280 -4.28 -15.02 9.68
N ALA A 281 -4.46 -15.27 10.97
CA ALA A 281 -4.53 -14.25 12.01
C ALA A 281 -3.32 -14.35 12.95
N LEU A 282 -2.65 -13.23 13.17
CA LEU A 282 -1.62 -13.07 14.20
C LEU A 282 -2.26 -13.08 15.59
N ASP A 283 -1.70 -13.86 16.50
CA ASP A 283 -2.09 -13.89 17.91
C ASP A 283 -1.92 -12.48 18.52
N PRO A 284 -2.97 -11.85 19.08
CA PRO A 284 -2.90 -10.51 19.65
C PRO A 284 -1.91 -10.37 20.83
N ALA A 285 -1.41 -11.48 21.39
CA ALA A 285 -0.30 -11.46 22.35
C ALA A 285 1.07 -11.14 21.71
N LYS A 286 1.14 -11.08 20.38
CA LYS A 286 2.34 -10.83 19.58
C LYS A 286 2.26 -9.41 19.04
N GLN A 287 3.12 -8.53 19.53
CA GLN A 287 2.91 -7.09 19.42
C GLN A 287 4.01 -6.35 18.67
N ASP A 288 5.05 -7.05 18.22
CA ASP A 288 6.16 -6.49 17.45
C ASP A 288 6.35 -7.22 16.11
N HIS A 289 7.08 -6.57 15.21
CA HIS A 289 7.34 -7.02 13.84
C HIS A 289 8.40 -8.14 13.74
N GLU A 290 9.03 -8.55 14.84
CA GLU A 290 9.89 -9.74 14.86
C GLU A 290 9.11 -10.97 15.31
N GLN A 291 8.05 -10.78 16.10
CA GLN A 291 7.19 -11.86 16.57
C GLN A 291 6.22 -12.34 15.50
N ASN A 292 5.74 -11.46 14.60
CA ASN A 292 4.89 -11.84 13.47
C ASN A 292 5.69 -12.53 12.34
N ASP A 293 7.02 -12.49 12.35
CA ASP A 293 7.85 -13.33 11.49
C ASP A 293 7.77 -14.83 11.83
N LEU A 294 7.41 -15.14 13.07
CA LEU A 294 7.30 -16.51 13.54
C LEU A 294 5.92 -17.06 13.18
N TRP A 295 5.84 -18.02 12.26
CA TRP A 295 4.58 -18.69 11.92
C TRP A 295 3.78 -19.24 13.14
N ARG A 296 4.45 -19.55 14.26
CA ARG A 296 3.82 -20.00 15.53
C ARG A 296 2.99 -18.93 16.20
N SER A 297 3.25 -17.67 15.86
CA SER A 297 2.46 -16.52 16.26
C SER A 297 1.16 -16.41 15.48
N TRP A 298 0.99 -17.20 14.42
CA TRP A 298 -0.20 -17.18 13.57
C TRP A 298 -1.05 -18.43 13.75
N CYS A 299 -2.31 -18.29 13.39
CA CYS A 299 -3.25 -19.40 13.28
C CYS A 299 -4.27 -19.12 12.19
N GLN A 300 -4.96 -20.17 11.76
CA GLN A 300 -6.15 -20.02 10.92
C GLN A 300 -7.26 -19.36 11.72
N ALA A 301 -7.82 -18.29 11.18
CA ALA A 301 -8.99 -17.65 11.74
C ALA A 301 -10.24 -18.54 11.59
N THR A 302 -11.29 -18.21 12.33
CA THR A 302 -12.59 -18.86 12.13
C THR A 302 -13.28 -18.22 10.94
N GLY A 303 -13.42 -18.95 9.82
CA GLY A 303 -13.94 -18.40 8.57
C GLY A 303 -13.04 -17.27 8.05
N ALA A 304 -13.65 -16.26 7.43
CA ALA A 304 -12.92 -15.21 6.72
C ALA A 304 -12.15 -14.21 7.59
N GLY A 305 -12.07 -14.40 8.91
CA GLY A 305 -11.27 -13.52 9.77
C GLY A 305 -12.00 -12.36 10.42
N THR A 306 -11.22 -11.36 10.82
CA THR A 306 -11.68 -10.14 11.51
C THR A 306 -11.17 -8.86 10.83
N PRO A 307 -11.36 -8.68 9.50
CA PRO A 307 -10.81 -7.51 8.80
C PRO A 307 -11.31 -6.19 9.41
N GLY A 308 -10.35 -5.34 9.80
CA GLY A 308 -10.57 -4.03 10.41
C GLY A 308 -10.72 -4.09 11.94
N ALA A 309 -10.44 -5.24 12.57
CA ALA A 309 -10.61 -5.46 13.99
C ALA A 309 -9.52 -6.37 14.58
N ALA A 310 -9.38 -6.33 15.91
CA ALA A 310 -8.39 -7.16 16.59
C ALA A 310 -8.69 -8.67 16.42
N ASN A 311 -7.66 -9.42 16.02
CA ASN A 311 -7.70 -10.87 15.93
C ASN A 311 -8.08 -11.54 17.25
N PRO A 312 -8.86 -12.64 17.21
CA PRO A 312 -9.00 -13.53 18.35
C PRO A 312 -7.67 -14.16 18.77
N ALA A 313 -7.53 -14.49 20.05
CA ALA A 313 -6.39 -15.27 20.53
C ALA A 313 -6.30 -16.61 19.80
N CYS A 314 -5.10 -16.96 19.34
CA CYS A 314 -4.89 -18.23 18.65
C CYS A 314 -5.18 -19.41 19.58
N PRO A 315 -5.73 -20.51 19.04
CA PRO A 315 -5.85 -21.74 19.81
C PRO A 315 -4.43 -22.17 20.25
N PRO A 316 -4.29 -22.77 21.44
CA PRO A 316 -2.99 -23.27 21.86
C PRO A 316 -2.45 -24.22 20.78
N PRO A 317 -1.19 -24.06 20.35
CA PRO A 317 -0.65 -24.85 19.26
C PRO A 317 -0.76 -26.34 19.55
N PRO A 318 -0.87 -27.21 18.52
CA PRO A 318 -0.87 -28.65 18.70
C PRO A 318 0.28 -29.08 19.61
N PRO A 319 0.12 -30.12 20.44
CA PRO A 319 1.14 -30.50 21.39
C PRO A 319 2.47 -30.76 20.67
N GLY A 320 3.45 -29.89 20.87
CA GLY A 320 4.79 -30.04 20.31
C GLY A 320 5.81 -30.58 21.32
N TRP A 321 7.05 -30.65 20.90
CA TRP A 321 8.21 -30.75 21.77
C TRP A 321 9.17 -29.62 21.41
N SER A 322 9.71 -28.94 22.42
CA SER A 322 10.81 -28.01 22.24
C SER A 322 11.94 -28.36 23.20
N GLY A 323 13.15 -28.13 22.75
CA GLY A 323 14.35 -28.24 23.56
C GLY A 323 15.37 -27.21 23.12
N SER A 324 16.17 -26.75 24.06
CA SER A 324 17.21 -25.75 23.81
C SER A 324 18.45 -26.03 24.62
N GLU A 325 19.58 -25.54 24.14
CA GLU A 325 20.83 -25.47 24.89
C GLU A 325 21.64 -24.23 24.52
N SER A 326 22.48 -23.77 25.45
CA SER A 326 23.39 -22.64 25.26
C SER A 326 24.83 -23.10 25.51
N PRO A 327 25.43 -23.88 24.60
CA PRO A 327 26.67 -24.58 24.86
C PRO A 327 27.91 -23.67 24.88
N GLY A 328 27.86 -22.48 24.24
CA GLY A 328 29.00 -21.58 24.12
C GLY A 328 30.25 -22.28 23.57
N VAL A 329 30.07 -23.13 22.54
CA VAL A 329 31.13 -23.99 22.02
C VAL A 329 31.76 -23.43 20.76
N ILE A 330 33.07 -23.56 20.67
CA ILE A 330 33.84 -23.19 19.49
C ILE A 330 33.44 -24.09 18.32
N ILE A 331 33.22 -23.46 17.16
CA ILE A 331 33.13 -24.13 15.87
C ILE A 331 34.58 -24.19 15.34
N PRO A 332 35.18 -25.38 15.19
CA PRO A 332 36.59 -25.49 14.80
C PRO A 332 36.81 -24.98 13.36
N ASP A 333 37.84 -24.14 13.18
CA ASP A 333 38.29 -23.53 11.92
C ASP A 333 38.90 -24.57 10.97
N ASP A 334 38.57 -24.52 9.67
CA ASP A 334 39.03 -25.43 8.61
C ASP A 334 38.92 -26.92 8.99
N ASP A 335 37.81 -27.32 9.62
CA ASP A 335 37.56 -28.67 10.10
C ASP A 335 36.22 -29.22 9.60
N LEU A 336 36.31 -30.08 8.58
CA LEU A 336 35.15 -30.78 8.00
C LEU A 336 34.41 -31.71 8.97
N THR A 337 34.98 -32.02 10.15
CA THR A 337 34.26 -32.75 11.20
C THR A 337 33.34 -31.84 12.01
N GLY A 338 33.70 -30.57 12.13
CA GLY A 338 32.93 -29.53 12.80
C GLY A 338 32.59 -29.84 14.26
N VAL A 339 31.52 -29.21 14.74
CA VAL A 339 30.92 -29.47 16.05
C VAL A 339 29.51 -30.01 15.87
N THR A 340 29.16 -31.04 16.64
CA THR A 340 27.79 -31.60 16.67
C THR A 340 27.20 -31.47 18.06
N ARG A 341 25.97 -30.97 18.10
CA ARG A 341 25.13 -30.84 19.28
C ARG A 341 23.85 -31.63 19.14
N THR A 342 23.29 -32.08 20.26
CA THR A 342 22.17 -33.01 20.24
C THR A 342 21.12 -32.67 21.27
N LEU A 343 19.86 -32.76 20.88
CA LEU A 343 18.73 -32.73 21.79
C LEU A 343 17.92 -34.03 21.65
N VAL A 344 17.37 -34.52 22.76
CA VAL A 344 16.57 -35.75 22.78
C VAL A 344 15.10 -35.39 22.88
N ALA A 345 14.39 -35.54 21.76
CA ALA A 345 12.96 -35.30 21.69
C ALA A 345 12.18 -36.47 22.28
N THR A 346 11.23 -36.15 23.17
CA THR A 346 10.33 -37.12 23.80
C THR A 346 8.89 -36.64 23.67
N LYS A 347 8.23 -37.11 22.62
CA LYS A 347 6.83 -36.78 22.30
C LYS A 347 6.13 -38.00 21.70
N ALA A 348 5.48 -38.78 22.57
CA ALA A 348 4.75 -39.97 22.14
C ALA A 348 3.37 -39.59 21.54
N GLY A 349 2.92 -40.39 20.56
CA GLY A 349 1.57 -40.30 20.01
C GLY A 349 1.34 -39.13 19.06
N CYS A 350 2.37 -38.76 18.28
CA CYS A 350 2.24 -37.83 17.17
C CYS A 350 3.31 -38.10 16.10
N VAL A 351 3.10 -37.55 14.91
CA VAL A 351 4.11 -37.44 13.86
C VAL A 351 4.50 -35.97 13.66
N VAL A 352 5.71 -35.74 13.17
CA VAL A 352 6.22 -34.40 12.87
C VAL A 352 5.31 -33.72 11.85
N LEU A 353 4.74 -32.58 12.23
CA LEU A 353 4.00 -31.70 11.33
C LEU A 353 4.93 -30.64 10.73
N SER A 354 5.74 -30.00 11.58
CA SER A 354 6.76 -29.03 11.19
C SER A 354 7.92 -29.00 12.18
N VAL A 355 9.08 -28.54 11.70
CA VAL A 355 10.30 -28.35 12.48
C VAL A 355 10.85 -26.97 12.19
N ASP A 356 11.34 -26.29 13.23
CA ASP A 356 12.12 -25.07 13.10
C ASP A 356 13.26 -25.03 14.12
N VAL A 357 14.28 -24.23 13.78
CA VAL A 357 15.53 -24.16 14.54
C VAL A 357 15.93 -22.71 14.77
N ASP A 358 15.93 -22.28 16.03
CA ASP A 358 16.53 -21.02 16.45
C ASP A 358 18.03 -21.22 16.64
N VAL A 359 18.84 -20.29 16.14
CA VAL A 359 20.30 -20.27 16.33
C VAL A 359 20.78 -18.89 16.73
N ASP A 360 21.80 -18.88 17.58
CA ASP A 360 22.64 -17.72 17.90
C ASP A 360 24.10 -18.17 17.78
N ILE A 361 24.73 -17.75 16.67
CA ILE A 361 26.07 -18.13 16.27
C ILE A 361 26.86 -16.86 16.01
N THR A 362 27.99 -16.73 16.70
CA THR A 362 28.96 -15.68 16.42
C THR A 362 30.01 -16.18 15.44
N HIS A 363 30.22 -15.48 14.33
CA HIS A 363 31.22 -15.82 13.30
C HIS A 363 31.64 -14.58 12.52
N THR A 364 32.92 -14.48 12.14
CA THR A 364 33.38 -13.33 11.35
C THR A 364 32.83 -13.38 9.92
N TYR A 365 32.86 -14.52 9.23
CA TYR A 365 32.27 -14.67 7.90
C TYR A 365 31.31 -15.85 7.84
N ILE A 366 30.01 -15.59 7.83
CA ILE A 366 29.01 -16.66 7.83
C ILE A 366 28.97 -17.44 6.52
N GLY A 367 29.56 -16.90 5.45
CA GLY A 367 29.74 -17.60 4.18
C GLY A 367 30.65 -18.84 4.25
N ASP A 368 31.36 -19.04 5.36
CA ASP A 368 32.24 -20.17 5.59
C ASP A 368 31.52 -21.35 6.29
N LEU A 369 30.31 -21.09 6.81
CA LEU A 369 29.59 -22.06 7.60
C LEU A 369 28.69 -22.97 6.76
N THR A 370 28.63 -24.24 7.14
CA THR A 370 27.58 -25.18 6.78
C THR A 370 26.89 -25.68 8.04
N ILE A 371 25.56 -25.52 8.11
CA ILE A 371 24.74 -25.95 9.25
C ILE A 371 23.75 -27.00 8.77
N THR A 372 23.74 -28.17 9.41
CA THR A 372 22.87 -29.30 9.05
C THR A 372 22.09 -29.79 10.26
N LEU A 373 20.76 -29.93 10.10
CA LEU A 373 19.89 -30.61 11.06
C LEU A 373 19.70 -32.07 10.62
N SER A 374 19.81 -33.02 11.56
CA SER A 374 19.54 -34.44 11.34
C SER A 374 18.46 -34.97 12.28
N SER A 375 17.48 -35.69 11.76
CA SER A 375 16.42 -36.34 12.55
C SER A 375 16.88 -37.70 13.12
N PRO A 376 16.13 -38.27 14.11
CA PRO A 376 16.41 -39.60 14.65
C PRO A 376 16.38 -40.72 13.61
N LYS A 377 15.62 -40.54 12.53
CA LYS A 377 15.54 -41.47 11.40
C LYS A 377 16.77 -41.38 10.48
N GLY A 378 17.59 -40.35 10.64
CA GLY A 378 18.78 -40.09 9.82
C GLY A 378 18.51 -39.19 8.61
N THR A 379 17.29 -38.67 8.45
CA THR A 379 16.97 -37.64 7.45
C THR A 379 17.75 -36.37 7.80
N LYS A 380 18.23 -35.65 6.78
CA LYS A 380 19.02 -34.43 6.95
C LYS A 380 18.42 -33.29 6.14
N ALA A 381 18.52 -32.08 6.68
CA ALA A 381 18.24 -30.84 5.98
C ALA A 381 19.39 -29.86 6.24
N ILE A 382 19.94 -29.29 5.16
CA ILE A 382 20.92 -28.21 5.28
C ILE A 382 20.19 -26.90 5.58
N LEU A 383 20.48 -26.31 6.73
CA LEU A 383 19.89 -25.02 7.13
C LEU A 383 20.67 -23.87 6.49
N HIS A 384 22.00 -23.94 6.51
CA HIS A 384 22.87 -22.90 5.97
C HIS A 384 23.97 -23.56 5.14
N ASN A 385 24.29 -22.98 3.98
CA ASN A 385 25.23 -23.58 3.03
C ASN A 385 26.13 -22.50 2.39
N GLY A 386 27.01 -21.92 3.19
CA GLY A 386 27.96 -20.91 2.77
C GLY A 386 27.33 -19.63 2.20
N THR A 387 26.10 -19.32 2.59
CA THR A 387 25.40 -18.09 2.21
C THR A 387 25.79 -16.92 3.11
N GLY A 388 25.62 -15.68 2.64
CA GLY A 388 25.92 -14.47 3.44
C GLY A 388 27.34 -13.91 3.30
N GLY A 389 28.27 -14.63 2.67
CA GLY A 389 29.59 -14.11 2.32
C GLY A 389 30.36 -13.58 3.54
N THR A 390 30.75 -12.30 3.50
CA THR A 390 31.50 -11.65 4.59
C THR A 390 30.61 -11.01 5.65
N ALA A 391 29.32 -11.37 5.72
CA ALA A 391 28.48 -10.92 6.82
C ALA A 391 28.89 -11.62 8.12
N ASP A 392 28.76 -10.88 9.22
CA ASP A 392 29.05 -11.38 10.56
C ASP A 392 27.78 -12.01 11.15
N ASP A 393 27.96 -13.06 11.94
CA ASP A 393 26.97 -13.71 12.82
C ASP A 393 25.70 -14.28 12.16
N ILE A 394 25.17 -15.35 12.74
CA ILE A 394 23.86 -15.92 12.35
C ILE A 394 22.99 -15.93 13.60
N VAL A 395 22.04 -14.99 13.65
CA VAL A 395 21.05 -14.90 14.71
C VAL A 395 19.67 -14.92 14.08
N GLY A 396 18.87 -15.92 14.42
CA GLY A 396 17.51 -16.04 13.90
C GLY A 396 16.98 -17.47 13.88
N ASN A 397 15.88 -17.67 13.16
CA ASN A 397 15.16 -18.93 13.06
C ASN A 397 15.16 -19.42 11.60
N TYR A 398 15.58 -20.67 11.41
CA TYR A 398 15.37 -21.38 10.16
C TYR A 398 14.02 -22.11 10.17
N PRO A 399 13.15 -21.92 9.15
CA PRO A 399 13.39 -21.23 7.88
C PRO A 399 12.69 -19.85 7.78
N TYR A 400 12.39 -19.17 8.90
CA TYR A 400 11.52 -17.99 8.92
C TYR A 400 12.29 -16.67 8.80
N THR A 401 13.00 -16.26 9.86
CA THR A 401 13.84 -15.04 9.78
C THR A 401 15.13 -15.30 8.99
N LEU A 402 15.52 -16.57 8.85
CA LEU A 402 16.64 -17.02 8.03
C LEU A 402 16.14 -17.99 6.96
N ALA A 403 16.50 -17.76 5.71
CA ALA A 403 16.16 -18.69 4.62
C ALA A 403 16.99 -19.97 4.72
N SER A 404 16.33 -21.12 4.89
CA SER A 404 17.00 -22.41 4.90
C SER A 404 17.47 -22.83 3.51
N ALA A 405 18.69 -23.38 3.39
CA ALA A 405 19.21 -23.90 2.13
C ALA A 405 18.38 -25.07 1.57
N GLU A 406 17.83 -25.91 2.44
CA GLU A 406 16.90 -26.99 2.11
C GLU A 406 15.63 -26.90 2.97
N PRO A 407 14.45 -27.31 2.44
CA PRO A 407 13.20 -27.20 3.18
C PRO A 407 13.14 -28.18 4.35
N LEU A 408 12.80 -27.66 5.54
CA LEU A 408 12.56 -28.46 6.75
C LEU A 408 11.29 -29.33 6.67
N SER A 409 10.44 -29.14 5.65
CA SER A 409 9.28 -30.01 5.39
C SER A 409 9.67 -31.46 5.07
N ILE A 410 10.94 -31.73 4.78
CA ILE A 410 11.48 -33.08 4.60
C ILE A 410 11.29 -33.98 5.84
N PHE A 411 11.11 -33.38 7.03
CA PHE A 411 10.86 -34.12 8.27
C PHE A 411 9.39 -34.44 8.51
N LYS A 412 8.46 -33.91 7.69
CA LYS A 412 7.02 -34.11 7.87
C LYS A 412 6.65 -35.61 7.81
N GLY A 413 5.84 -36.05 8.76
CA GLY A 413 5.39 -37.43 8.91
C GLY A 413 6.39 -38.38 9.58
N GLU A 414 7.57 -37.91 10.00
CA GLU A 414 8.51 -38.72 10.77
C GLU A 414 8.09 -38.85 12.24
N ASP A 415 8.59 -39.89 12.92
CA ASP A 415 8.49 -40.01 14.38
C ASP A 415 9.43 -38.96 15.01
N PRO A 416 8.91 -38.02 15.84
CA PRO A 416 9.76 -37.00 16.46
C PRO A 416 10.71 -37.56 17.51
N ASN A 417 10.48 -38.78 18.03
CA ASN A 417 11.18 -39.31 19.19
C ASN A 417 12.62 -39.72 18.87
N GLY A 418 13.55 -39.30 19.73
CA GLY A 418 14.96 -39.71 19.68
C GLY A 418 15.91 -38.53 19.57
N THR A 419 17.14 -38.83 19.17
CA THR A 419 18.22 -37.84 19.10
C THR A 419 18.15 -37.06 17.80
N TRP A 420 17.92 -35.76 17.92
CA TRP A 420 18.13 -34.79 16.86
C TRP A 420 19.52 -34.19 17.01
N SER A 421 20.19 -33.95 15.88
CA SER A 421 21.56 -33.44 15.86
C SER A 421 21.67 -32.20 14.99
N LEU A 422 22.28 -31.14 15.53
CA LEU A 422 22.71 -29.96 14.79
C LEU A 422 24.24 -30.04 14.60
N THR A 423 24.68 -30.09 13.35
CA THR A 423 26.10 -30.12 12.98
C THR A 423 26.47 -28.81 12.32
N LEU A 424 27.53 -28.16 12.81
CA LEU A 424 28.09 -26.92 12.28
C LEU A 424 29.52 -27.20 11.84
N VAL A 425 29.81 -26.90 10.58
CA VAL A 425 31.13 -27.05 9.96
C VAL A 425 31.57 -25.69 9.46
N ASP A 426 32.80 -25.32 9.77
CA ASP A 426 33.53 -24.25 9.10
C ASP A 426 34.58 -24.93 8.20
N ASP A 427 34.45 -24.75 6.89
CA ASP A 427 35.33 -25.37 5.88
C ASP A 427 36.29 -24.37 5.22
N PHE A 428 36.42 -23.17 5.78
CA PHE A 428 37.45 -22.21 5.43
C PHE A 428 38.36 -21.93 6.62
N SER A 429 39.56 -21.42 6.33
CA SER A 429 40.56 -21.12 7.36
C SER A 429 40.51 -19.66 7.74
N VAL A 430 40.98 -19.36 8.97
CA VAL A 430 41.36 -18.06 9.56
C VAL A 430 40.47 -17.64 10.74
N TYR A 431 39.20 -18.01 10.79
CA TYR A 431 38.24 -17.42 11.74
C TYR A 431 37.43 -18.48 12.48
N GLU A 432 37.70 -18.66 13.78
CA GLU A 432 36.85 -19.52 14.61
C GLU A 432 35.48 -18.88 14.90
N GLY A 433 34.44 -19.73 14.88
CA GLY A 433 33.09 -19.40 15.32
C GLY A 433 32.77 -19.83 16.74
N THR A 434 31.61 -19.43 17.24
CA THR A 434 31.03 -20.00 18.46
C THR A 434 29.52 -20.17 18.31
N LEU A 435 29.02 -21.39 18.60
CA LEU A 435 27.60 -21.63 18.81
C LEU A 435 27.24 -21.20 20.24
N GLN A 436 26.58 -20.05 20.37
CA GLN A 436 26.15 -19.52 21.65
C GLN A 436 24.92 -20.28 22.16
N SER A 437 23.91 -20.40 21.31
CA SER A 437 22.69 -21.17 21.63
C SER A 437 21.98 -21.70 20.40
N TRP A 438 21.18 -22.74 20.61
CA TRP A 438 20.18 -23.17 19.63
C TRP A 438 18.97 -23.79 20.32
N SER A 439 17.84 -23.76 19.62
CA SER A 439 16.61 -24.43 20.02
C SER A 439 16.06 -25.24 18.85
N LEU A 440 15.49 -26.39 19.16
CA LEU A 440 14.74 -27.21 18.22
C LEU A 440 13.28 -27.21 18.65
N ASN A 441 12.40 -26.75 17.77
CA ASN A 441 10.96 -26.75 18.01
C ASN A 441 10.27 -27.67 17.01
N ILE A 442 9.61 -28.70 17.52
CA ILE A 442 8.87 -29.69 16.74
C ILE A 442 7.40 -29.49 17.03
N LEU A 443 6.62 -29.19 15.99
CA LEU A 443 5.18 -29.40 16.07
C LEU A 443 4.80 -30.79 15.61
N CYS A 444 3.74 -31.25 16.21
CA CYS A 444 3.27 -32.61 16.12
C CYS A 444 1.78 -32.62 15.83
N GLU A 445 1.37 -33.50 14.92
CA GLU A 445 -0.05 -33.86 14.72
C GLU A 445 -0.30 -35.27 15.28
N PRO A 446 -1.42 -35.48 16.00
CA PRO A 446 -1.71 -36.75 16.71
C PRO A 446 -1.94 -37.95 15.79
#